data_AF-A0A7U9C353-F1
#
_entry.id   AF-A0A7U9C353-F1
#
_cell.length_a   1.000
_cell.length_b   1.000
_cell.length_c   1.000
_cell.angle_alpha   90.00
_cell.angle_beta   90.00
_cell.angle_gamma   90.00
#
_symmetry.space_group_name_H-M   'P 1'
#
loop_
_entity.id
_entity.type
_entity.pdbx_description
1 polymer ?
#
loop_
_entity_poly.entity_id
_entity_poly.type
_entity_poly.pdbx_seq_one_letter_code
_entity_poly.pdbx_strand_id
1 'polypeptide(L)'
;MYLDDPNRKLLEIDTDTRQGPVIFRWLTLGMEYLIGVILVALIVSVSCNVVGRALFNNSLPWADELARMLFVWLVFIGAAAAFSRYEHIAVDALVRRLPLRIAHMLYLLQHLIITGLMVVMIWGGYQVLSRSSGRSAIMDVPLSFISLSLVLCVIFIAVVSIWRMWVSLNVIRHPEREH
;
A
#
# COMPACT_ATOMS: atom_id res chain seq x y z
N MET A 1 -17.97 8.62 39.31
CA MET A 1 -17.28 7.73 40.27
C MET A 1 -17.47 6.28 39.85
N TYR A 2 -16.90 5.86 38.70
CA TYR A 2 -17.11 4.52 38.14
C TYR A 2 -15.98 4.02 37.22
N LEU A 3 -14.79 4.64 37.14
CA LEU A 3 -13.73 4.16 36.22
C LEU A 3 -12.32 4.36 36.81
N ASP A 4 -12.11 3.91 38.05
CA ASP A 4 -10.77 3.85 38.65
C ASP A 4 -10.43 2.38 38.96
N ASP A 5 -10.41 1.58 37.90
CA ASP A 5 -10.20 0.14 37.93
C ASP A 5 -8.75 -0.15 37.48
N PRO A 6 -7.82 -0.55 38.37
CA PRO A 6 -6.39 -0.65 38.06
C PRO A 6 -6.06 -1.69 36.97
N ASN A 7 -6.96 -2.66 36.75
CA ASN A 7 -6.83 -3.66 35.69
C ASN A 7 -7.30 -3.17 34.30
N ARG A 8 -8.02 -2.03 34.19
CA ARG A 8 -8.38 -1.43 32.89
C ARG A 8 -7.26 -0.62 32.27
N LYS A 9 -6.35 -0.07 33.07
CA LYS A 9 -5.12 0.60 32.56
C LYS A 9 -4.24 -0.35 31.74
N LEU A 10 -4.24 -1.65 32.07
CA LEU A 10 -3.57 -2.71 31.30
C LEU A 10 -4.19 -2.94 29.90
N LEU A 11 -5.44 -2.54 29.69
CA LEU A 11 -6.17 -2.65 28.41
C LEU A 11 -6.23 -1.33 27.64
N GLU A 12 -5.85 -0.23 28.29
CA GLU A 12 -5.42 1.01 27.66
C GLU A 12 -4.03 0.77 27.06
N ILE A 13 -3.98 -0.17 26.11
CA ILE A 13 -2.83 -0.40 25.25
C ILE A 13 -2.61 0.93 24.55
N ASP A 14 -1.61 1.63 25.04
CA ASP A 14 -1.07 2.89 24.56
C ASP A 14 -1.18 2.94 23.04
N THR A 15 -2.18 3.70 22.56
CA THR A 15 -2.37 3.94 21.14
C THR A 15 -1.24 4.79 20.55
N ASP A 16 -0.32 5.30 21.38
CA ASP A 16 0.81 6.15 21.01
C ASP A 16 2.08 5.35 20.62
N THR A 17 2.31 4.17 21.20
CA THR A 17 3.39 3.22 20.85
C THR A 17 3.14 2.46 19.55
N ARG A 18 1.99 2.68 18.90
CA ARG A 18 1.68 2.21 17.53
C ARG A 18 2.43 2.99 16.44
N GLN A 19 3.33 3.90 16.81
CA GLN A 19 4.21 4.57 15.86
C GLN A 19 5.30 3.59 15.42
N GLY A 20 5.13 3.01 14.22
CA GLY A 20 6.25 2.41 13.51
C GLY A 20 7.44 3.38 13.41
N PRO A 21 8.64 2.89 13.07
CA PRO A 21 9.84 3.73 13.03
C PRO A 21 9.58 5.01 12.26
N VAL A 22 10.16 6.13 12.69
CA VAL A 22 9.96 7.45 12.04
C VAL A 22 10.15 7.40 10.51
N ILE A 23 11.07 6.56 10.04
CA ILE A 23 11.35 6.28 8.61
C ILE A 23 10.10 5.80 7.86
N PHE A 24 9.30 4.94 8.47
CA PHE A 24 8.07 4.42 7.86
C PHE A 24 7.04 5.53 7.66
N ARG A 25 6.94 6.44 8.63
CA ARG A 25 6.02 7.59 8.56
C ARG A 25 6.40 8.53 7.42
N TRP A 26 7.69 8.82 7.27
CA TRP A 26 8.19 9.63 6.16
C TRP A 26 7.92 8.98 4.80
N LEU A 27 8.09 7.67 4.71
CA LEU A 27 7.85 6.90 3.50
C LEU A 27 6.36 6.93 3.09
N THR A 28 5.44 6.72 4.04
CA THR A 28 3.99 6.80 3.77
C THR A 28 3.53 8.20 3.39
N LEU A 29 4.09 9.24 4.03
CA LEU A 29 3.79 10.63 3.70
C LEU A 29 4.27 11.01 2.29
N GLY A 30 5.46 10.54 1.90
CA GLY A 30 5.96 10.71 0.54
C GLY A 30 5.06 10.07 -0.51
N MET A 31 4.53 8.88 -0.24
CA MET A 31 3.55 8.22 -1.11
C MET A 31 2.24 8.99 -1.21
N GLU A 32 1.71 9.49 -0.09
CA GLU A 32 0.47 10.27 -0.08
C GLU A 32 0.60 11.56 -0.90
N TYR A 33 1.75 12.22 -0.78
CA TYR A 33 2.07 13.37 -1.61
C TYR A 33 2.14 12.99 -3.09
N LEU A 34 2.83 11.90 -3.42
CA LEU A 34 2.95 11.40 -4.79
C LEU A 34 1.59 11.02 -5.39
N ILE A 35 0.72 10.35 -4.62
CA ILE A 35 -0.66 10.03 -5.00
C ILE A 35 -1.43 11.33 -5.30
N GLY A 36 -1.31 12.34 -4.44
CA GLY A 36 -1.94 13.64 -4.65
C GLY A 36 -1.48 14.30 -5.95
N VAL A 37 -0.18 14.31 -6.23
CA VAL A 37 0.39 14.87 -7.47
C VAL A 37 -0.12 14.12 -8.70
N ILE A 38 -0.10 12.78 -8.68
CA ILE A 38 -0.58 11.95 -9.79
C ILE A 38 -2.08 12.17 -10.02
N LEU A 39 -2.87 12.28 -8.95
CA LEU A 39 -4.30 12.53 -9.03
C LEU A 39 -4.60 13.89 -9.68
N VAL A 40 -3.90 14.95 -9.27
CA VAL A 40 -4.03 16.28 -9.89
C VAL A 40 -3.64 16.23 -11.37
N ALA A 41 -2.52 15.58 -11.70
CA ALA A 41 -2.09 15.42 -13.09
C ALA A 41 -3.12 14.67 -13.94
N LEU A 42 -3.74 13.62 -13.38
CA LEU A 42 -4.80 12.85 -14.04
C LEU A 42 -6.03 13.72 -14.31
N ILE A 43 -6.48 14.49 -13.30
CA ILE A 43 -7.61 15.42 -13.45
C ILE A 43 -7.31 16.42 -14.57
N VAL A 44 -6.12 17.05 -14.56
CA VAL A 44 -5.71 18.01 -15.59
C VAL A 44 -5.68 17.35 -16.98
N SER A 45 -5.15 16.14 -17.11
CA SER A 45 -5.07 15.42 -18.40
C SER A 45 -6.47 15.11 -18.96
N VAL A 46 -7.38 14.63 -18.10
CA VAL A 46 -8.76 14.35 -18.49
C VAL A 46 -9.51 15.63 -18.83
N SER A 47 -9.36 16.69 -18.03
CA SER A 47 -9.95 18.00 -18.31
C SER A 47 -9.46 18.58 -19.63
N CYS A 48 -8.15 18.50 -19.93
CA CYS A 48 -7.59 18.95 -21.20
C CYS A 48 -8.19 18.18 -22.38
N ASN A 49 -8.37 16.85 -22.25
CA ASN A 49 -9.01 16.04 -23.28
C ASN A 49 -10.48 16.41 -23.49
N VAL A 50 -11.25 16.60 -22.41
CA VAL A 50 -12.67 17.03 -22.48
C VAL A 50 -12.79 18.41 -23.12
N VAL A 51 -11.96 19.38 -22.74
CA VAL A 51 -11.94 20.73 -23.30
C VAL A 51 -11.50 20.71 -24.77
N GLY A 52 -10.46 19.93 -25.11
CA GLY A 52 -10.00 19.70 -26.47
C GLY A 52 -11.12 19.18 -27.38
N ARG A 53 -11.84 18.16 -26.90
CA ARG A 53 -12.97 17.58 -27.63
C ARG A 53 -14.15 18.53 -27.74
N ALA A 54 -14.49 19.25 -26.67
CA ALA A 54 -15.67 20.11 -26.62
C ALA A 54 -15.49 21.44 -27.36
N LEU A 55 -14.30 22.04 -27.33
CA LEU A 55 -14.04 23.34 -27.95
C LEU A 55 -13.37 23.25 -29.32
N PHE A 56 -12.48 22.28 -29.51
CA PHE A 56 -11.68 22.16 -30.76
C PHE A 56 -12.18 21.03 -31.67
N ASN A 57 -13.24 20.29 -31.27
CA ASN A 57 -13.78 19.13 -31.96
C ASN A 57 -12.72 18.08 -32.34
N ASN A 58 -11.60 18.07 -31.62
CA ASN A 58 -10.46 17.22 -31.89
C ASN A 58 -10.06 16.53 -30.58
N SER A 59 -10.06 15.20 -30.56
CA SER A 59 -9.58 14.44 -29.41
C SER A 59 -8.06 14.54 -29.34
N LEU A 60 -7.51 14.65 -28.13
CA LEU A 60 -6.07 14.60 -27.88
C LEU A 60 -5.71 13.17 -27.46
N PRO A 61 -5.39 12.26 -28.40
CA PRO A 61 -5.11 10.86 -28.08
C PRO A 61 -3.93 10.66 -27.12
N TRP A 62 -2.96 11.59 -27.12
CA TRP A 62 -1.85 11.58 -26.18
C TRP A 62 -2.30 11.84 -24.72
N ALA A 63 -3.30 12.69 -24.50
CA ALA A 63 -3.81 13.01 -23.16
C ALA A 63 -4.64 11.84 -22.58
N ASP A 64 -5.31 11.10 -23.45
CA ASP A 64 -6.03 9.86 -23.11
C ASP A 64 -5.07 8.72 -22.71
N GLU A 65 -3.99 8.53 -23.48
CA GLU A 65 -2.95 7.55 -23.15
C GLU A 65 -2.20 7.92 -21.86
N LEU A 66 -1.86 9.20 -21.68
CA LEU A 66 -1.24 9.69 -20.45
C LEU A 66 -2.13 9.50 -19.21
N ALA A 67 -3.43 9.79 -19.31
CA ALA A 67 -4.37 9.59 -18.21
C ALA A 67 -4.47 8.11 -17.82
N ARG A 68 -4.50 7.17 -18.78
CA ARG A 68 -4.44 5.74 -18.50
C ARG A 68 -3.15 5.34 -17.79
N MET A 69 -2.00 5.85 -18.22
CA MET A 69 -0.72 5.56 -17.56
C MET A 69 -0.72 6.08 -16.12
N LEU A 70 -1.07 7.35 -15.90
CA LEU A 70 -1.17 7.96 -14.57
C LEU A 70 -2.14 7.21 -13.67
N PHE A 71 -3.28 6.74 -14.21
CA PHE A 71 -4.26 5.97 -13.46
C PHE A 71 -3.67 4.65 -12.94
N VAL A 72 -2.92 3.93 -13.77
CA VAL A 72 -2.27 2.68 -13.33
C VAL A 72 -1.27 2.94 -12.21
N TRP A 73 -0.45 3.98 -12.34
CA TRP A 73 0.46 4.41 -11.28
C TRP A 73 -0.28 4.78 -9.98
N LEU A 74 -1.39 5.51 -10.09
CA LEU A 74 -2.23 5.90 -8.95
C LEU A 74 -2.79 4.67 -8.22
N VAL A 75 -3.31 3.69 -8.95
CA VAL A 75 -3.91 2.48 -8.37
C VAL A 75 -2.86 1.66 -7.62
N PHE A 76 -1.68 1.44 -8.20
CA PHE A 76 -0.64 0.64 -7.55
C PHE A 76 -0.03 1.34 -6.32
N ILE A 77 0.28 2.63 -6.42
CA ILE A 77 0.81 3.39 -5.27
C ILE A 77 -0.27 3.51 -4.19
N GLY A 78 -1.52 3.79 -4.58
CA GLY A 78 -2.67 3.84 -3.68
C GLY A 78 -2.92 2.52 -2.95
N ALA A 79 -2.82 1.39 -3.65
CA ALA A 79 -2.93 0.06 -3.06
C ALA A 79 -1.81 -0.20 -2.04
N ALA A 80 -0.56 0.16 -2.36
CA ALA A 80 0.57 0.02 -1.44
C ALA A 80 0.40 0.89 -0.17
N ALA A 81 -0.05 2.14 -0.33
CA ALA A 81 -0.33 3.05 0.79
C ALA A 81 -1.50 2.56 1.66
N ALA A 82 -2.58 2.06 1.03
CA ALA A 82 -3.71 1.46 1.74
C ALA A 82 -3.29 0.21 2.51
N PHE A 83 -2.50 -0.68 1.88
CA PHE A 83 -2.01 -1.90 2.52
C PHE A 83 -1.23 -1.60 3.81
N SER A 84 -0.36 -0.60 3.77
CA SER A 84 0.38 -0.09 4.93
C SER A 84 -0.53 0.36 6.10
N ARG A 85 -1.69 0.96 5.80
CA ARG A 85 -2.63 1.51 6.79
C ARG A 85 -3.60 0.47 7.37
N TYR A 86 -4.09 -0.49 6.57
CA TYR A 86 -5.19 -1.38 6.97
C TYR A 86 -4.77 -2.71 7.60
N GLU A 87 -3.54 -3.19 7.38
CA GLU A 87 -3.06 -4.46 7.94
C GLU A 87 -3.15 -4.57 9.48
N HIS A 88 -3.02 -3.44 10.18
CA HIS A 88 -2.92 -3.39 11.66
C HIS A 88 -4.25 -3.17 12.35
N ILE A 89 -5.31 -2.86 11.60
CA ILE A 89 -6.58 -2.46 12.19
C ILE A 89 -7.60 -3.60 12.13
N ALA A 90 -7.67 -4.30 10.99
CA ALA A 90 -8.66 -5.35 10.79
C ALA A 90 -8.40 -6.59 11.66
N VAL A 91 -7.14 -7.03 11.75
CA VAL A 91 -6.78 -8.22 12.53
C VAL A 91 -6.74 -7.91 14.02
N ASP A 92 -6.19 -6.77 14.43
CA ASP A 92 -6.13 -6.39 15.86
C ASP A 92 -7.51 -6.25 16.50
N ALA A 93 -8.50 -5.72 15.76
CA ALA A 93 -9.87 -5.61 16.26
C ALA A 93 -10.53 -6.98 16.50
N LEU A 94 -10.23 -7.96 15.64
CA LEU A 94 -10.75 -9.32 15.76
C LEU A 94 -9.99 -10.10 16.85
N VAL A 95 -8.67 -9.96 16.90
CA VAL A 95 -7.78 -10.63 17.85
C VAL A 95 -8.01 -10.16 19.28
N ARG A 96 -8.31 -8.87 19.52
CA ARG A 96 -8.61 -8.34 20.86
C ARG A 96 -9.82 -8.99 21.55
N ARG A 97 -10.69 -9.70 20.80
CA ARG A 97 -11.84 -10.41 21.36
C ARG A 97 -11.62 -11.92 21.54
N LEU A 98 -10.45 -12.44 21.19
CA LEU A 98 -10.17 -13.88 21.14
C LEU A 98 -9.13 -14.29 22.22
N PRO A 99 -9.16 -15.56 22.69
CA PRO A 99 -8.16 -16.08 23.61
C PRO A 99 -6.78 -16.18 22.94
N LEU A 100 -5.73 -16.00 23.75
CA LEU A 100 -4.33 -15.80 23.35
C LEU A 100 -3.76 -16.84 22.35
N ARG A 101 -4.24 -18.08 22.40
CA ARG A 101 -3.81 -19.17 21.50
C ARG A 101 -4.38 -19.01 20.08
N ILE A 102 -5.64 -18.57 19.98
CA ILE A 102 -6.30 -18.35 18.69
C ILE A 102 -5.76 -17.08 18.04
N ALA A 103 -5.47 -16.05 18.85
CA ALA A 103 -4.78 -14.85 18.43
C ALA A 103 -3.46 -15.15 17.69
N HIS A 104 -2.59 -15.97 18.29
CA HIS A 104 -1.32 -16.39 17.67
C HIS A 104 -1.51 -17.13 16.34
N MET A 105 -2.51 -18.03 16.28
CA MET A 105 -2.79 -18.78 15.05
C MET A 105 -3.30 -17.88 13.93
N LEU A 106 -4.10 -16.86 14.27
CA LEU A 106 -4.57 -15.83 13.33
C LEU A 106 -3.42 -15.00 12.78
N TYR A 107 -2.47 -14.58 13.63
CA TYR A 107 -1.28 -13.84 13.18
C TYR A 107 -0.42 -14.65 12.21
N LEU A 108 -0.20 -15.94 12.51
CA LEU A 108 0.54 -16.82 11.61
C LEU A 108 -0.18 -16.99 10.27
N LEU A 109 -1.49 -17.16 10.30
CA LEU A 109 -2.32 -17.28 9.09
C LEU A 109 -2.28 -15.98 8.27
N GLN A 110 -2.37 -14.82 8.92
CA GLN A 110 -2.25 -13.52 8.26
C GLN A 110 -0.92 -13.40 7.52
N HIS A 111 0.21 -13.69 8.18
CA HIS A 111 1.54 -13.65 7.56
C HIS A 111 1.64 -14.61 6.37
N LEU A 112 1.07 -15.80 6.46
CA LEU A 112 1.04 -16.76 5.36
C LEU A 112 0.26 -16.21 4.16
N ILE A 113 -0.92 -15.62 4.40
CA ILE A 113 -1.76 -15.03 3.35
C ILE A 113 -1.05 -13.88 2.64
N ILE A 114 -0.42 -12.97 3.40
CA ILE A 114 0.32 -11.83 2.84
C ILE A 114 1.48 -12.31 1.97
N THR A 115 2.25 -13.28 2.49
CA THR A 115 3.37 -13.89 1.74
C THR A 115 2.88 -14.53 0.45
N GLY A 116 1.77 -15.28 0.51
CA GLY A 116 1.17 -15.92 -0.67
C GLY A 116 0.67 -14.90 -1.69
N LEU A 117 -0.07 -13.88 -1.25
CA LEU A 117 -0.54 -12.78 -2.10
C LEU A 117 0.63 -12.11 -2.83
N MET A 118 1.73 -11.94 -2.12
CA MET A 118 2.89 -11.26 -2.62
C MET A 118 3.66 -12.09 -3.68
N VAL A 119 3.74 -13.40 -3.52
CA VAL A 119 4.25 -14.31 -4.57
C VAL A 119 3.38 -14.23 -5.83
N VAL A 120 2.06 -14.24 -5.67
CA VAL A 120 1.12 -14.11 -6.80
C VAL A 120 1.30 -12.76 -7.52
N MET A 121 1.49 -11.68 -6.77
CA MET A 121 1.76 -10.35 -7.33
C MET A 121 3.08 -10.29 -8.12
N ILE A 122 4.16 -10.90 -7.61
CA ILE A 122 5.44 -11.00 -8.33
C ILE A 122 5.26 -11.79 -9.63
N TRP A 123 4.56 -12.92 -9.57
CA TRP A 123 4.28 -13.76 -10.73
C TRP A 123 3.45 -13.03 -11.79
N GLY A 124 2.39 -12.34 -11.37
CA GLY A 124 1.57 -11.51 -12.24
C GLY A 124 2.39 -10.39 -12.90
N GLY A 125 3.24 -9.72 -12.12
CA GLY A 125 4.16 -8.69 -12.61
C GLY A 125 5.14 -9.19 -13.67
N TYR A 126 5.73 -10.35 -13.43
CA TYR A 126 6.65 -10.98 -14.39
C TYR A 126 5.94 -11.39 -15.70
N GLN A 127 4.71 -11.89 -15.60
CA GLN A 127 3.92 -12.22 -16.80
C GLN A 127 3.54 -10.99 -17.61
N VAL A 128 3.23 -9.87 -16.95
CA VAL A 128 3.01 -8.59 -17.65
C VAL A 128 4.30 -8.15 -18.33
N LEU A 129 5.43 -8.11 -17.61
CA LEU A 129 6.71 -7.67 -18.17
C LEU A 129 7.16 -8.52 -19.37
N SER A 130 7.03 -9.84 -19.29
CA SER A 130 7.42 -10.76 -20.37
C SER A 130 6.50 -10.69 -21.60
N ARG A 131 5.26 -10.21 -21.44
CA ARG A 131 4.32 -9.98 -22.56
C ARG A 131 4.34 -8.54 -23.08
N SER A 132 4.91 -7.60 -22.33
CA SER A 132 4.90 -6.16 -22.61
C SER A 132 6.15 -5.65 -23.35
N SER A 133 6.71 -6.41 -24.30
CA SER A 133 7.82 -5.96 -25.17
C SER A 133 7.44 -4.89 -26.21
N GLY A 134 6.24 -4.29 -26.08
CA GLY A 134 5.71 -3.24 -26.97
C GLY A 134 5.93 -1.83 -26.44
N ARG A 135 5.86 -0.84 -27.33
CA ARG A 135 5.81 0.59 -27.01
C ARG A 135 4.37 1.08 -27.08
N SER A 136 4.03 2.13 -26.35
CA SER A 136 2.68 2.71 -26.36
C SER A 136 2.38 3.25 -27.76
N ALA A 137 1.14 3.09 -28.22
CA ALA A 137 0.80 3.25 -29.63
C ALA A 137 0.86 4.71 -30.11
N ILE A 138 0.86 5.68 -29.19
CA ILE A 138 0.65 7.10 -29.50
C ILE A 138 1.83 7.94 -29.01
N MET A 139 2.24 7.75 -27.76
CA MET A 139 3.35 8.48 -27.14
C MET A 139 4.71 7.77 -27.27
N ASP A 140 4.73 6.56 -27.84
CA ASP A 140 5.92 5.74 -28.05
C ASP A 140 6.72 5.47 -26.75
N VAL A 141 6.00 5.43 -25.61
CA VAL A 141 6.60 5.18 -24.30
C VAL A 141 6.74 3.67 -24.11
N PRO A 142 7.90 3.15 -23.68
CA PRO A 142 8.03 1.71 -23.46
C PRO A 142 7.06 1.26 -22.35
N LEU A 143 6.27 0.21 -22.63
CA LEU A 143 5.30 -0.36 -21.67
C LEU A 143 5.97 -0.79 -20.34
N SER A 144 7.29 -0.99 -20.36
CA SER A 144 8.14 -1.17 -19.19
C SER A 144 7.95 -0.09 -18.11
N PHE A 145 7.60 1.16 -18.48
CA PHE A 145 7.28 2.20 -17.49
C PHE A 145 6.04 1.86 -16.65
N ILE A 146 5.04 1.22 -17.26
CA ILE A 146 3.84 0.78 -16.54
C ILE A 146 4.19 -0.42 -15.67
N SER A 147 4.97 -1.37 -16.19
CA SER A 147 5.45 -2.53 -15.42
C SER A 147 6.31 -2.13 -14.22
N LEU A 148 7.07 -1.03 -14.33
CA LEU A 148 7.88 -0.50 -13.23
C LEU A 148 7.03 -0.10 -12.02
N SER A 149 5.84 0.46 -12.25
CA SER A 149 4.92 0.83 -11.17
C SER A 149 4.47 -0.38 -10.34
N LEU A 150 4.22 -1.51 -11.02
CA LEU A 150 3.84 -2.76 -10.39
C LEU A 150 5.01 -3.35 -9.60
N VAL A 151 6.21 -3.37 -10.18
CA VAL A 151 7.42 -3.84 -9.49
C VAL A 151 7.71 -2.99 -8.25
N LEU A 152 7.60 -1.67 -8.34
CA LEU A 152 7.76 -0.75 -7.20
C LEU A 152 6.73 -1.01 -6.10
N CYS A 153 5.46 -1.20 -6.45
CA CYS A 153 4.39 -1.53 -5.51
C CYS A 153 4.68 -2.83 -4.76
N VAL A 154 5.11 -3.87 -5.48
CA VAL A 154 5.42 -5.18 -4.89
C VAL A 154 6.65 -5.12 -4.00
N ILE A 155 7.73 -4.47 -4.44
CA ILE A 155 8.93 -4.26 -3.60
C ILE A 155 8.56 -3.50 -2.33
N PHE A 156 7.69 -2.49 -2.43
CA PHE A 156 7.26 -1.73 -1.27
C PHE A 156 6.52 -2.61 -0.26
N ILE A 157 5.53 -3.37 -0.72
CA ILE A 157 4.77 -4.31 0.11
C ILE A 157 5.72 -5.36 0.73
N ALA A 158 6.75 -5.79 -0.01
CA ALA A 158 7.83 -6.65 0.49
C ALA A 158 8.50 -6.10 1.73
N VAL A 159 9.00 -4.87 1.58
CA VAL A 159 9.81 -4.21 2.58
C VAL A 159 8.96 -3.97 3.82
N VAL A 160 7.71 -3.55 3.65
CA VAL A 160 6.74 -3.37 4.74
C VAL A 160 6.50 -4.68 5.48
N SER A 161 6.27 -5.78 4.75
CA SER A 161 5.99 -7.09 5.32
C SER A 161 7.19 -7.66 6.09
N ILE A 162 8.38 -7.61 5.49
CA ILE A 162 9.63 -8.11 6.09
C ILE A 162 9.99 -7.29 7.34
N TRP A 163 9.90 -5.96 7.27
CA TRP A 163 10.17 -5.09 8.40
C TRP A 163 9.28 -5.44 9.60
N ARG A 164 7.98 -5.65 9.36
CA ARG A 164 7.03 -5.98 10.43
C ARG A 164 7.25 -7.38 11.00
N MET A 165 7.56 -8.36 10.17
CA MET A 165 7.92 -9.69 10.65
C MET A 165 9.14 -9.63 11.58
N TRP A 166 10.12 -8.77 11.25
CA TRP A 166 11.29 -8.55 12.10
C TRP A 166 10.94 -7.88 13.44
N VAL A 167 10.06 -6.87 13.44
CA VAL A 167 9.57 -6.23 14.67
C VAL A 167 8.79 -7.22 15.54
N SER A 168 7.86 -7.99 14.95
CA SER A 168 7.07 -9.01 15.67
C SER A 168 7.96 -10.06 16.35
N LEU A 169 8.99 -10.54 15.64
CA LEU A 169 9.96 -11.49 16.19
C LEU A 169 10.78 -10.87 17.33
N ASN A 170 11.12 -9.58 17.26
CA ASN A 170 11.87 -8.89 18.31
C ASN A 170 11.05 -8.67 19.58
N VAL A 171 9.75 -8.41 19.46
CA VAL A 171 8.83 -8.27 20.61
C VAL A 171 8.71 -9.59 21.38
N ILE A 172 8.65 -10.72 20.68
CA ILE A 172 8.59 -12.05 21.32
C ILE A 172 9.93 -12.42 21.98
N ARG A 173 11.06 -11.87 21.52
CA ARG A 173 12.40 -12.17 22.02
C ARG A 173 12.80 -11.38 23.27
N HIS A 174 12.18 -10.22 23.54
CA HIS A 174 12.50 -9.35 24.67
C HIS A 174 11.24 -8.83 25.37
N PRO A 175 10.56 -9.64 26.21
CA PRO A 175 9.38 -9.22 26.96
C PRO A 175 9.67 -8.26 28.13
N GLU A 176 10.94 -7.98 28.47
CA GLU A 176 11.33 -7.41 29.78
C GLU A 176 11.80 -5.94 29.77
N ARG A 177 11.45 -5.14 28.74
CA ARG A 177 11.89 -3.73 28.66
C ARG A 177 10.79 -2.67 28.75
N GLU A 178 9.58 -3.05 29.19
CA GLU A 178 8.48 -2.10 29.42
C GLU A 178 7.89 -2.20 30.84
N HIS A 179 8.77 -2.22 31.85
CA HIS A 179 8.39 -1.91 33.24
C HIS A 179 9.05 -0.62 33.70
#